data_AF-A0AAU4MVD1-F1
#
_entry.id   AF-A0AAU4MVD1-F1
#
_cell.length_a   1.000
_cell.length_b   1.000
_cell.length_c   1.000
_cell.angle_alpha   90.00
_cell.angle_beta   90.00
_cell.angle_gamma   90.00
#
_symmetry.space_group_name_H-M   'P 1'
#
loop_
_entity.id
_entity.type
_entity.pdbx_description
1 polymer ?
#
loop_
_entity_poly.entity_id
_entity_poly.type
_entity_poly.pdbx_seq_one_letter_code
_entity_poly.pdbx_strand_id
1 'polypeptide(L)'
;MHEPARRIRALHTASTITVYQAYSPTIGVPAARDGRFPASWKRDRMTWIKPSFLWMMYRCGWGLKEGQEIVLAVEIARDGFDWALENSCLSHYDRDVYTDHASWKRELKRSPARVQWDPERDLHLRPLPYRSLQLGLAGEASRRYADEWTLSITDVTPLAHRIHALVRQGYLDTARGLLPDERPYPDPDDAA
;
A
#
# COMPACT_ATOMS: atom_id res chain seq x y z
N MET A 1 13.41 -5.70 -21.42
CA MET A 1 12.73 -6.77 -20.65
C MET A 1 11.26 -6.41 -20.54
N HIS A 2 10.35 -7.37 -20.71
CA HIS A 2 8.91 -7.14 -20.57
C HIS A 2 8.56 -7.07 -19.08
N GLU A 3 7.75 -6.09 -18.68
CA GLU A 3 7.31 -5.96 -17.29
C GLU A 3 6.38 -7.13 -16.93
N PRO A 4 6.58 -7.85 -15.81
CA PRO A 4 5.66 -8.90 -15.40
C PRO A 4 4.25 -8.37 -15.13
N ALA A 5 3.24 -9.20 -15.40
CA ALA A 5 1.84 -8.84 -15.21
C ALA A 5 1.51 -8.46 -13.76
N ARG A 6 2.18 -9.08 -12.78
CA ARG A 6 2.04 -8.82 -11.33
C ARG A 6 3.44 -8.72 -10.74
N ARG A 7 3.71 -7.66 -9.97
CA ARG A 7 4.96 -7.46 -9.24
C ARG A 7 4.76 -6.44 -8.14
N ILE A 8 5.32 -6.70 -6.96
CA ILE A 8 5.39 -5.72 -5.87
C ILE A 8 6.53 -4.76 -6.18
N ARG A 9 6.24 -3.46 -6.17
CA ARG A 9 7.24 -2.38 -6.30
C ARG A 9 7.07 -1.47 -5.11
N ALA A 10 8.17 -1.18 -4.42
CA ALA A 10 8.13 -0.46 -3.17
C ALA A 10 9.44 0.30 -2.94
N LEU A 11 9.37 1.38 -2.17
CA LEU A 11 10.56 1.91 -1.52
C LEU A 11 10.89 1.00 -0.33
N HIS A 12 12.05 0.36 -0.34
CA HIS A 12 12.44 -0.59 0.68
C HIS A 12 13.96 -0.62 0.91
N THR A 13 14.36 -1.01 2.11
CA THR A 13 15.75 -1.27 2.52
C THR A 13 15.94 -2.78 2.73
N ALA A 14 17.02 -3.21 3.41
CA ALA A 14 17.17 -4.61 3.82
C ALA A 14 16.19 -5.03 4.92
N SER A 15 15.72 -4.08 5.74
CA SER A 15 14.92 -4.35 6.95
C SER A 15 13.58 -3.61 6.98
N THR A 16 13.29 -2.74 6.02
CA THR A 16 12.05 -1.96 5.97
C THR A 16 11.41 -1.92 4.59
N ILE A 17 10.11 -1.67 4.57
CA ILE A 17 9.33 -1.35 3.37
C ILE A 17 8.40 -0.17 3.68
N THR A 18 8.27 0.76 2.74
CA THR A 18 7.30 1.85 2.82
C THR A 18 5.99 1.43 2.16
N VAL A 19 4.89 1.69 2.85
CA VAL A 19 3.54 1.54 2.32
C VAL A 19 2.74 2.82 2.52
N TYR A 20 1.81 3.07 1.60
CA TYR A 20 1.04 4.31 1.56
C TYR A 20 -0.42 4.07 1.95
N GLN A 21 -0.94 5.01 2.73
CA GLN A 21 -2.36 5.11 3.09
C GLN A 21 -2.78 6.60 3.08
N ALA A 22 -4.09 6.87 3.03
CA ALA A 22 -4.61 8.22 3.21
C ALA A 22 -5.78 8.24 4.17
N TYR A 23 -5.88 9.32 4.94
CA TYR A 23 -6.85 9.49 6.00
C TYR A 23 -7.36 10.93 6.09
N SER A 24 -8.45 11.12 6.83
CA SER A 24 -8.89 12.44 7.28
C SER A 24 -7.82 13.13 8.13
N PRO A 25 -7.81 14.47 8.20
CA PRO A 25 -6.88 15.21 9.07
C PRO A 25 -6.93 14.77 10.53
N THR A 26 -8.10 14.34 11.02
CA THR A 26 -8.30 13.86 12.39
C THR A 26 -7.53 12.58 12.74
N ILE A 27 -7.09 11.81 11.73
CA ILE A 27 -6.26 10.61 11.89
C ILE A 27 -4.86 10.85 11.35
N GLY A 28 -4.74 11.41 10.15
CA GLY A 28 -3.46 11.53 9.46
C GLY A 28 -2.48 12.50 10.14
N VAL A 29 -2.96 13.67 10.55
CA VAL A 29 -2.12 14.68 11.22
C VAL A 29 -1.53 14.15 12.52
N PRO A 30 -2.32 13.62 13.49
CA PRO A 30 -1.73 13.06 14.70
C PRO A 30 -0.85 11.85 14.42
N ALA A 31 -1.19 11.01 13.43
CA ALA A 31 -0.37 9.85 13.08
C ALA A 31 1.04 10.24 12.62
N ALA A 32 1.16 11.22 11.73
CA ALA A 32 2.45 11.72 11.26
C ALA A 32 3.22 12.48 12.35
N ARG A 33 2.53 13.29 13.16
CA ARG A 33 3.15 14.03 14.28
C ARG A 33 3.75 13.09 15.33
N ASP A 34 3.02 12.03 15.67
CA ASP A 34 3.34 11.15 16.80
C ASP A 34 4.11 9.89 16.39
N GLY A 35 4.29 9.67 15.07
CA GLY A 35 4.94 8.48 14.51
C GLY A 35 4.17 7.18 14.74
N ARG A 36 2.89 7.24 15.09
CA ARG A 36 2.04 6.08 15.44
C ARG A 36 0.56 6.35 15.20
N PHE A 37 -0.22 5.31 14.91
CA PHE A 37 -1.66 5.48 14.72
C PHE A 37 -2.37 5.86 16.04
N PRO A 38 -3.25 6.89 16.03
CA PRO A 38 -3.95 7.33 17.23
C PRO A 38 -4.96 6.28 17.72
N ALA A 39 -5.44 6.44 18.95
CA ALA A 39 -6.48 5.56 19.52
C ALA A 39 -7.79 5.56 18.71
N SER A 40 -8.09 6.66 18.01
CA SER A 40 -9.23 6.77 17.10
C SER A 40 -9.09 5.94 15.82
N TRP A 41 -7.88 5.44 15.51
CA TRP A 41 -7.66 4.51 14.42
C TRP A 41 -8.14 3.09 14.80
N LYS A 42 -9.06 2.55 14.00
CA LYS A 42 -9.78 1.30 14.31
C LYS A 42 -8.95 0.06 13.96
N ARG A 43 -8.26 -0.49 14.96
CA ARG A 43 -7.44 -1.72 14.83
C ARG A 43 -8.22 -2.95 14.36
N ASP A 44 -9.50 -3.05 14.72
CA ASP A 44 -10.35 -4.18 14.31
C ASP A 44 -10.93 -4.04 12.90
N ARG A 45 -10.76 -2.89 12.23
CA ARG A 45 -11.22 -2.69 10.86
C ARG A 45 -10.13 -3.16 9.89
N MET A 46 -10.55 -3.82 8.81
CA MET A 46 -9.69 -4.06 7.66
C MET A 46 -9.04 -2.76 7.20
N THR A 47 -7.70 -2.74 7.11
CA THR A 47 -6.94 -1.64 6.51
C THR A 47 -6.25 -2.09 5.24
N TRP A 48 -6.10 -1.20 4.25
CA TRP A 48 -5.52 -1.52 2.94
C TRP A 48 -4.28 -0.67 2.67
N ILE A 49 -3.12 -1.31 2.76
CA ILE A 49 -1.81 -0.71 2.51
C ILE A 49 -1.39 -0.92 1.05
N LYS A 50 -0.63 0.03 0.50
CA LYS A 50 -0.21 0.04 -0.91
C LYS A 50 1.29 0.36 -0.98
N PRO A 51 2.13 -0.57 -1.44
CA PRO A 51 3.54 -0.25 -1.66
C PRO A 51 3.76 0.76 -2.80
N SER A 52 2.81 0.86 -3.75
CA SER A 52 2.86 1.81 -4.86
C SER A 52 2.26 3.18 -4.50
N PHE A 53 3.07 4.23 -4.68
CA PHE A 53 2.70 5.63 -4.45
C PHE A 53 1.64 6.08 -5.44
N LEU A 54 1.82 5.84 -6.74
CA LEU A 54 0.86 6.28 -7.77
C LEU A 54 -0.47 5.52 -7.67
N TRP A 55 -0.44 4.26 -7.23
CA TRP A 55 -1.67 3.56 -6.86
C TRP A 55 -2.39 4.23 -5.70
N MET A 56 -1.66 4.65 -4.66
CA MET A 56 -2.24 5.45 -3.57
C MET A 56 -2.78 6.80 -4.07
N MET A 57 -2.05 7.50 -4.96
CA MET A 57 -2.48 8.80 -5.50
C MET A 57 -3.78 8.69 -6.29
N TYR A 58 -3.96 7.61 -7.05
CA TYR A 58 -5.25 7.31 -7.69
C TYR A 58 -6.37 7.12 -6.66
N ARG A 59 -6.08 6.43 -5.56
CA ARG A 59 -7.09 6.11 -4.54
C ARG A 59 -7.52 7.34 -3.75
N CYS A 60 -6.60 8.19 -3.31
CA CYS A 60 -6.91 9.44 -2.60
C CYS A 60 -7.13 10.66 -3.50
N GLY A 61 -6.94 10.54 -4.82
CA GLY A 61 -7.02 11.68 -5.73
C GLY A 61 -5.98 12.75 -5.41
N TRP A 62 -4.72 12.34 -5.23
CA TRP A 62 -3.61 13.22 -4.80
C TRP A 62 -3.82 13.92 -3.45
N GLY A 63 -4.60 13.34 -2.54
CA GLY A 63 -4.94 13.97 -1.26
C GLY A 63 -6.08 14.99 -1.33
N LEU A 64 -6.85 15.00 -2.44
CA LEU A 64 -7.94 15.96 -2.65
C LEU A 64 -9.34 15.39 -2.39
N LYS A 65 -9.45 14.08 -2.12
CA LYS A 65 -10.74 13.46 -1.79
C LYS A 65 -11.05 13.61 -0.30
N GLU A 66 -12.31 13.92 -0.01
CA GLU A 66 -12.84 13.97 1.36
C GLU A 66 -12.56 12.68 2.12
N GLY A 67 -12.05 12.80 3.34
CA GLY A 67 -11.66 11.69 4.22
C GLY A 67 -10.34 11.00 3.85
N GLN A 68 -9.61 11.49 2.84
CA GLN A 68 -8.29 10.99 2.39
C GLN A 68 -7.31 12.14 2.09
N GLU A 69 -7.40 13.22 2.86
CA GLU A 69 -6.67 14.46 2.64
C GLU A 69 -5.20 14.37 3.06
N ILE A 70 -4.89 13.54 4.06
CA ILE A 70 -3.53 13.34 4.55
C ILE A 70 -2.99 12.02 4.01
N VAL A 71 -1.97 12.10 3.16
CA VAL A 71 -1.25 10.95 2.60
C VAL A 71 -0.08 10.61 3.51
N LEU A 72 -0.06 9.38 4.02
CA LEU A 72 0.99 8.88 4.89
C LEU A 72 1.88 7.91 4.12
N ALA A 73 3.19 8.11 4.22
CA ALA A 73 4.19 7.08 4.01
C ALA A 73 4.48 6.42 5.35
N VAL A 74 4.14 5.14 5.48
CA VAL A 74 4.35 4.35 6.69
C VAL A 74 5.49 3.39 6.42
N GLU A 75 6.59 3.57 7.14
CA GLU A 75 7.69 2.60 7.10
C GLU A 75 7.38 1.49 8.10
N ILE A 76 7.37 0.25 7.61
CA ILE A 76 7.15 -0.93 8.43
C ILE A 76 8.34 -1.87 8.36
N ALA A 77 8.53 -2.64 9.44
CA ALA A 77 9.47 -3.73 9.50
C ALA A 77 9.17 -4.74 8.39
N ARG A 78 10.23 -5.15 7.67
CA ARG A 78 10.13 -5.99 6.48
C ARG A 78 9.56 -7.38 6.80
N ASP A 79 10.03 -7.98 7.87
CA ASP A 79 9.54 -9.24 8.43
C ASP A 79 8.02 -9.21 8.71
N GLY A 80 7.49 -8.09 9.19
CA GLY A 80 6.05 -7.89 9.37
C GLY A 80 5.27 -7.89 8.05
N PHE A 81 5.83 -7.29 7.00
CA PHE A 81 5.24 -7.30 5.67
C PHE A 81 5.30 -8.70 5.02
N ASP A 82 6.44 -9.38 5.12
CA ASP A 82 6.63 -10.74 4.59
C ASP A 82 5.68 -11.71 5.29
N TRP A 83 5.58 -11.64 6.63
CA TRP A 83 4.61 -12.41 7.39
C TRP A 83 3.18 -12.16 6.89
N ALA A 84 2.81 -10.91 6.58
CA ALA A 84 1.48 -10.60 6.07
C ALA A 84 1.24 -11.19 4.66
N LEU A 85 2.26 -11.26 3.80
CA LEU A 85 2.15 -11.92 2.49
C LEU A 85 1.99 -13.44 2.64
N GLU A 86 2.81 -14.07 3.47
CA GLU A 86 2.75 -15.52 3.76
C GLU A 86 1.41 -15.94 4.38
N ASN A 87 0.80 -15.05 5.17
CA ASN A 87 -0.49 -15.29 5.84
C ASN A 87 -1.69 -14.69 5.07
N SER A 88 -1.53 -14.45 3.77
CA SER A 88 -2.58 -13.88 2.93
C SER A 88 -3.36 -14.92 2.12
N CYS A 89 -4.59 -14.55 1.75
CA CYS A 89 -5.34 -15.22 0.68
C CYS A 89 -5.75 -14.19 -0.40
N LEU A 90 -6.16 -14.62 -1.59
CA LEU A 90 -6.74 -13.70 -2.58
C LEU A 90 -8.06 -13.06 -2.07
N SER A 91 -8.20 -11.76 -2.32
CA SER A 91 -9.39 -10.98 -1.97
C SER A 91 -10.64 -11.31 -2.81
N HIS A 92 -10.46 -12.08 -3.89
CA HIS A 92 -11.50 -12.55 -4.80
C HIS A 92 -11.31 -14.03 -5.11
N TYR A 93 -12.38 -14.67 -5.56
CA TYR A 93 -12.30 -16.05 -6.03
C TYR A 93 -11.56 -16.09 -7.37
N ASP A 94 -10.53 -16.93 -7.43
CA ASP A 94 -9.83 -17.31 -8.64
C ASP A 94 -9.90 -18.84 -8.76
N ARG A 95 -10.45 -19.32 -9.88
CA ARG A 95 -10.65 -20.75 -10.14
C ARG A 95 -9.33 -21.50 -10.35
N ASP A 96 -8.27 -20.78 -10.70
CA ASP A 96 -6.95 -21.37 -10.95
C ASP A 96 -6.19 -21.53 -9.61
N VAL A 97 -6.66 -20.89 -8.53
CA VAL A 97 -6.06 -20.96 -7.19
C VAL A 97 -6.91 -21.78 -6.22
N TYR A 98 -8.23 -21.69 -6.29
CA TYR A 98 -9.13 -22.39 -5.37
C TYR A 98 -9.98 -23.41 -6.09
N THR A 99 -10.15 -24.58 -5.46
CA THR A 99 -11.01 -25.65 -5.94
C THR A 99 -12.47 -25.22 -6.08
N ASP A 100 -12.96 -24.41 -5.14
CA ASP A 100 -14.36 -23.96 -5.11
C ASP A 100 -14.55 -22.69 -4.24
N HIS A 101 -15.72 -22.06 -4.40
CA HIS A 101 -16.08 -20.86 -3.65
C HIS A 101 -16.18 -21.06 -2.13
N ALA A 102 -16.54 -22.25 -1.64
CA ALA A 102 -16.67 -22.52 -0.22
C ALA A 102 -15.30 -22.62 0.45
N SER A 103 -14.32 -23.23 -0.23
CA SER A 103 -12.92 -23.31 0.17
C SER A 103 -12.29 -21.90 0.23
N TRP A 104 -12.47 -21.08 -0.80
CA TRP A 104 -12.05 -19.68 -0.77
C TRP A 104 -12.70 -18.89 0.39
N LYS A 105 -14.02 -19.03 0.62
CA LYS A 105 -14.70 -18.35 1.74
C LYS A 105 -14.17 -18.77 3.11
N ARG A 106 -13.79 -20.04 3.28
CA ARG A 106 -13.19 -20.54 4.52
C ARG A 106 -11.82 -19.89 4.77
N GLU A 107 -10.98 -19.81 3.74
CA GLU A 107 -9.69 -19.12 3.83
C GLU A 107 -9.87 -17.63 4.06
N LEU A 108 -10.74 -16.95 3.32
CA LEU A 108 -11.03 -15.52 3.47
C LEU A 108 -11.46 -15.12 4.89
N LYS A 109 -12.08 -16.05 5.63
CA LYS A 109 -12.48 -15.87 7.03
C LYS A 109 -11.33 -16.10 8.02
N ARG A 110 -10.37 -16.95 7.67
CA ARG A 110 -9.24 -17.35 8.54
C ARG A 110 -8.01 -16.49 8.33
N SER A 111 -7.73 -16.10 7.09
CA SER A 111 -6.51 -15.36 6.73
C SER A 111 -6.54 -13.95 7.31
N PRO A 112 -5.50 -13.55 8.07
CA PRO A 112 -5.40 -12.21 8.62
C PRO A 112 -5.01 -11.18 7.56
N ALA A 113 -4.58 -11.62 6.37
CA ALA A 113 -4.24 -10.73 5.26
C ALA A 113 -4.92 -11.13 3.93
N ARG A 114 -5.01 -10.16 3.02
CA ARG A 114 -5.65 -10.34 1.70
C ARG A 114 -4.87 -9.66 0.59
N VAL A 115 -4.50 -10.42 -0.43
CA VAL A 115 -3.85 -9.91 -1.64
C VAL A 115 -4.89 -9.50 -2.67
N GLN A 116 -4.73 -8.29 -3.20
CA GLN A 116 -5.43 -7.79 -4.37
C GLN A 116 -4.42 -7.20 -5.36
N TRP A 117 -4.59 -7.55 -6.64
CA TRP A 117 -3.78 -7.02 -7.74
C TRP A 117 -4.62 -6.03 -8.54
N ASP A 118 -4.35 -4.73 -8.35
CA ASP A 118 -5.02 -3.66 -9.08
C ASP A 118 -4.10 -3.13 -10.20
N PRO A 119 -4.63 -2.52 -11.27
CA PRO A 119 -3.77 -1.97 -12.32
C PRO A 119 -2.86 -0.89 -11.73
N GLU A 120 -1.58 -0.88 -12.12
CA GLU A 120 -0.70 0.24 -11.78
C GLU A 120 -1.13 1.51 -12.52
N ARG A 121 -0.60 2.66 -12.10
CA ARG A 121 -0.96 3.99 -12.56
C ARG A 121 0.27 4.71 -13.11
N ASP A 122 0.09 5.44 -14.20
CA ASP A 122 1.06 6.44 -14.64
C ASP A 122 0.87 7.78 -13.89
N LEU A 123 1.68 8.78 -14.23
CA LEU A 123 1.60 10.13 -13.64
C LEU A 123 0.24 10.81 -13.87
N HIS A 124 -0.49 10.44 -14.92
CA HIS A 124 -1.85 10.92 -15.19
C HIS A 124 -2.93 10.05 -14.54
N LEU A 125 -2.52 9.07 -13.72
CA LEU A 125 -3.37 8.08 -13.08
C LEU A 125 -4.17 7.21 -14.07
N ARG A 126 -3.65 7.03 -15.28
CA ARG A 126 -4.20 6.08 -16.27
C ARG A 126 -3.69 4.67 -15.95
N PRO A 127 -4.49 3.62 -16.20
CA PRO A 127 -4.08 2.26 -15.94
C PRO A 127 -2.94 1.82 -16.86
N LEU A 128 -1.97 1.12 -16.29
CA LEU A 128 -0.87 0.47 -17.00
C LEU A 128 -1.16 -1.03 -17.25
N PRO A 129 -0.46 -1.69 -18.21
CA PRO A 129 -0.74 -3.08 -18.56
C PRO A 129 -0.26 -4.11 -17.52
N TYR A 130 0.35 -3.64 -16.42
CA TYR A 130 0.79 -4.46 -15.30
C TYR A 130 0.07 -4.05 -14.00
N ARG A 131 0.17 -4.90 -12.98
CA ARG A 131 -0.53 -4.77 -11.70
C ARG A 131 0.42 -4.43 -10.56
N SER A 132 -0.14 -3.78 -9.55
CA SER A 132 0.50 -3.47 -8.27
C SER A 132 -0.34 -3.99 -7.11
N LEU A 133 0.34 -4.27 -6.01
CA LEU A 133 -0.26 -4.88 -4.83
C LEU A 133 -1.10 -3.86 -4.04
N GLN A 134 -2.28 -4.30 -3.62
CA GLN A 134 -3.01 -3.76 -2.49
C GLN A 134 -3.16 -4.87 -1.45
N LEU A 135 -2.54 -4.71 -0.28
CA LEU A 135 -2.55 -5.71 0.79
C LEU A 135 -3.53 -5.27 1.88
N GLY A 136 -4.55 -6.09 2.10
CA GLY A 136 -5.54 -5.91 3.16
C GLY A 136 -5.07 -6.59 4.44
N LEU A 137 -5.12 -5.91 5.57
CA LEU A 137 -4.76 -6.41 6.89
C LEU A 137 -5.98 -6.38 7.81
N ALA A 138 -6.28 -7.50 8.45
CA ALA A 138 -7.41 -7.67 9.36
C ALA A 138 -7.02 -8.43 10.63
N GLY A 139 -7.83 -8.24 11.68
CA GLY A 139 -7.63 -8.92 12.95
C GLY A 139 -6.23 -8.70 13.51
N GLU A 140 -5.49 -9.79 13.69
CA GLU A 140 -4.12 -9.76 14.18
C GLU A 140 -3.17 -8.95 13.30
N ALA A 141 -3.23 -9.11 11.97
CA ALA A 141 -2.33 -8.37 11.07
C ALA A 141 -2.52 -6.85 11.19
N SER A 142 -3.76 -6.38 11.36
CA SER A 142 -4.07 -4.96 11.53
C SER A 142 -3.54 -4.40 12.86
N ARG A 143 -3.62 -5.19 13.94
CA ARG A 143 -3.04 -4.83 15.25
C ARG A 143 -1.52 -4.78 15.19
N ARG A 144 -0.88 -5.87 14.72
CA ARG A 144 0.58 -5.94 14.60
C ARG A 144 1.12 -4.83 13.69
N TYR A 145 0.45 -4.56 12.55
CA TYR A 145 0.81 -3.44 11.70
C TYR A 145 0.84 -2.11 12.44
N ALA A 146 -0.20 -1.80 13.21
CA ALA A 146 -0.33 -0.51 13.88
C ALA A 146 0.59 -0.35 15.10
N ASP A 147 0.82 -1.43 15.84
CA ASP A 147 1.42 -1.38 17.19
C ASP A 147 2.81 -2.03 17.28
N GLU A 148 3.19 -2.87 16.32
CA GLU A 148 4.44 -3.64 16.35
C GLU A 148 5.33 -3.38 15.12
N TRP A 149 4.76 -3.43 13.90
CA TRP A 149 5.54 -3.34 12.67
C TRP A 149 5.83 -1.90 12.24
N THR A 150 5.00 -0.92 12.63
CA THR A 150 5.18 0.48 12.25
C THR A 150 6.42 1.06 12.93
N LEU A 151 7.39 1.49 12.13
CA LEU A 151 8.62 2.10 12.59
C LEU A 151 8.57 3.64 12.49
N SER A 152 7.96 4.17 11.43
CA SER A 152 7.75 5.60 11.28
C SER A 152 6.54 5.91 10.39
N ILE A 153 5.96 7.11 10.59
CA ILE A 153 4.85 7.65 9.78
C ILE A 153 5.23 9.06 9.35
N THR A 154 5.31 9.29 8.03
CA THR A 154 5.62 10.60 7.44
C THR A 154 4.43 11.12 6.65
N ASP A 155 4.05 12.37 6.88
CA ASP A 155 3.09 13.08 6.02
C ASP A 155 3.76 13.45 4.69
N VAL A 156 3.36 12.78 3.61
CA VAL A 156 3.85 13.01 2.25
C VAL A 156 2.83 13.77 1.39
N THR A 157 1.80 14.36 2.01
CA THR A 157 0.83 15.23 1.31
C THR A 157 1.51 16.38 0.57
N PRO A 158 2.54 17.07 1.13
CA PRO A 158 3.26 18.11 0.38
C PRO A 158 3.94 17.57 -0.90
N LEU A 159 4.49 16.35 -0.83
CA LEU A 159 5.09 15.69 -2.00
C LEU A 159 4.01 15.35 -3.04
N ALA A 160 2.89 14.77 -2.62
CA ALA A 160 1.76 14.46 -3.49
C ALA A 160 1.25 15.70 -4.23
N HIS A 161 1.03 16.80 -3.51
CA HIS A 161 0.58 18.06 -4.12
C HIS A 161 1.62 18.64 -5.08
N ARG A 162 2.91 18.58 -4.75
CA ARG A 162 3.98 19.07 -5.62
C ARG A 162 4.04 18.28 -6.92
N ILE A 163 4.00 16.95 -6.86
CA ILE A 163 4.00 16.10 -8.05
C ILE A 163 2.75 16.36 -8.89
N HIS A 164 1.57 16.42 -8.25
CA HIS A 164 0.32 16.71 -8.95
C HIS A 164 0.35 18.07 -9.68
N ALA A 165 0.89 19.12 -9.04
CA ALA A 165 1.03 20.43 -9.66
C ALA A 165 1.94 20.38 -10.91
N LEU A 166 3.07 19.68 -10.83
CA LEU A 166 3.99 19.50 -11.96
C LEU A 166 3.32 18.73 -13.12
N VAL A 167 2.58 17.67 -12.82
CA VAL A 167 1.82 16.91 -13.82
C VAL A 167 0.79 17.81 -14.51
N ARG A 168 0.05 18.63 -13.77
CA ARG A 168 -0.94 19.57 -14.33
C ARG A 168 -0.31 20.65 -15.21
N GLN A 169 0.95 21.00 -14.97
CA GLN A 169 1.71 21.97 -15.75
C GLN A 169 2.46 21.34 -16.94
N GLY A 170 2.43 20.00 -17.08
CA GLY A 170 3.11 19.28 -18.15
C GLY A 170 4.60 19.01 -17.89
N TYR A 171 5.13 19.33 -16.70
CA TYR A 171 6.52 19.07 -16.32
C TYR A 171 6.72 17.61 -15.88
N LEU A 172 6.49 16.67 -16.78
CA LEU A 172 6.43 15.23 -16.48
C LEU A 172 7.76 14.63 -16.03
N ASP A 173 8.89 15.08 -16.59
CA ASP A 173 10.20 14.54 -16.20
C ASP A 173 10.60 15.00 -14.80
N THR A 174 10.33 16.27 -14.46
CA THR A 174 10.49 16.79 -13.10
C THR A 174 9.57 16.07 -12.12
N ALA A 175 8.31 15.82 -12.50
CA ALA A 175 7.37 15.06 -11.68
C ALA A 175 7.87 13.63 -11.43
N ARG A 176 8.39 12.96 -12.46
CA ARG A 176 8.94 11.61 -12.37
C ARG A 176 10.16 11.56 -11.44
N GLY A 177 11.04 12.55 -11.51
CA GLY A 177 12.23 12.64 -10.65
C GLY A 177 11.93 12.86 -9.17
N LEU A 178 10.68 13.18 -8.80
CA LEU A 178 10.24 13.32 -7.42
C LEU A 178 9.50 12.08 -6.90
N LEU A 179 9.20 11.09 -7.74
CA LEU A 179 8.56 9.87 -7.29
C LEU A 179 9.50 9.11 -6.35
N PRO A 180 8.96 8.41 -5.33
CA PRO A 180 9.74 7.45 -4.56
C PRO A 180 10.41 6.43 -5.49
N ASP A 181 11.66 6.05 -5.19
CA ASP A 181 12.40 5.04 -5.96
C ASP A 181 11.89 3.63 -5.62
N GLU A 182 10.71 3.31 -6.16
CA GLU A 182 10.05 2.03 -5.98
C GLU A 182 10.68 0.96 -6.85
N ARG A 183 11.44 0.07 -6.22
CA ARG A 183 12.15 -1.03 -6.88
C ARG A 183 11.36 -2.32 -6.74
N PRO A 184 11.58 -3.32 -7.62
CA PRO A 184 11.00 -4.65 -7.44
C PRO A 184 11.34 -5.19 -6.04
N TYR A 185 10.30 -5.50 -5.27
CA TYR A 185 10.45 -6.18 -4.00
C TYR A 185 10.68 -7.67 -4.28
N PRO A 186 11.69 -8.31 -3.65
CA PRO A 186 11.98 -9.72 -3.90
C PRO A 186 10.79 -10.58 -3.50
N ASP A 187 10.54 -11.67 -4.23
CA ASP A 187 9.62 -12.68 -3.74
C ASP A 187 10.21 -13.29 -2.46
N PRO A 188 9.39 -13.62 -1.44
CA PRO A 188 9.89 -14.28 -0.23
C PRO A 188 10.70 -15.55 -0.53
N ASP A 189 10.35 -16.26 -1.61
CA ASP A 189 11.04 -17.47 -2.07
C ASP A 189 12.39 -17.20 -2.77
N ASP A 190 12.65 -15.98 -3.24
CA ASP A 190 13.93 -15.59 -3.88
C ASP A 190 15.02 -15.24 -2.86
N ALA A 191 14.69 -15.22 -1.55
CA ALA A 191 15.60 -14.87 -0.47
C ALA A 191 16.23 -16.08 0.25
N ALA A 192 16.07 -17.30 -0.29
CA ALA A 192 16.61 -18.55 0.26
C ALA A 192 17.88 -19.04 -0.45
#